data_AF-A0A6J4G8X2-F1
#
_entry.id   AF-A0A6J4G8X2-F1
#
_cell.length_a   1.000
_cell.length_b   1.000
_cell.length_c   1.000
_cell.angle_alpha   90.00
_cell.angle_beta   90.00
_cell.angle_gamma   90.00
#
_symmetry.space_group_name_H-M   'P 1'
#
loop_
_entity.id
_entity.type
_entity.pdbx_description
1 polymer ?
#
loop_
_entity_poly.entity_id
_entity_poly.type
_entity_poly.pdbx_seq_one_letter_code
_entity_poly.pdbx_strand_id
1 'polypeptide(L)'
;MGNDLILNLNDGYVGIGTANPKEKLSVNGNIRSKEVKVEITNWPDYVFEEDYKIKSLDNLEKYIKENKHLPEVPRAKEITDNGLDLGEMNKILLKKIEELTLYLIDQNKTLIEQQSLLLKQREDIDTLKSSK
;
A
#
# COMPACT_ATOMS: atom_id res chain seq x y z
N MET A 1 -19.81 -10.44 -38.98
CA MET A 1 -19.47 -9.07 -38.53
C MET A 1 -19.17 -9.19 -37.04
N GLY A 2 -17.95 -8.85 -36.62
CA GLY A 2 -17.42 -9.23 -35.30
C GLY A 2 -18.22 -8.66 -34.14
N ASN A 3 -18.32 -9.42 -33.05
CA ASN A 3 -18.96 -9.06 -31.79
C ASN A 3 -18.14 -8.01 -31.00
N ASP A 4 -17.60 -7.00 -31.68
CA ASP A 4 -16.56 -6.13 -31.13
C ASP A 4 -17.14 -5.04 -30.21
N LEU A 5 -18.43 -4.71 -30.36
CA LEU A 5 -19.15 -3.77 -29.51
C LEU A 5 -20.58 -4.27 -29.22
N ILE A 6 -20.92 -4.36 -27.94
CA ILE A 6 -22.27 -4.64 -27.44
C ILE A 6 -22.79 -3.41 -26.71
N LEU A 7 -23.98 -2.97 -27.10
CA LEU A 7 -24.77 -1.96 -26.41
C LEU A 7 -26.09 -2.61 -25.98
N ASN A 8 -26.23 -2.94 -24.71
CA ASN A 8 -27.49 -3.42 -24.18
C ASN A 8 -28.33 -2.24 -23.70
N LEU A 9 -29.29 -1.83 -24.54
CA LEU A 9 -30.14 -0.67 -24.31
C LEU A 9 -31.12 -0.85 -23.13
N ASN A 10 -31.36 -2.08 -22.69
CA ASN A 10 -32.34 -2.37 -21.65
C ASN A 10 -31.78 -2.21 -20.24
N ASP A 11 -30.48 -2.43 -20.05
CA ASP A 11 -29.80 -2.38 -18.74
C ASP A 11 -28.60 -1.42 -18.72
N GLY A 12 -28.25 -0.82 -19.87
CA GLY A 12 -27.20 0.19 -20.01
C GLY A 12 -25.78 -0.35 -19.96
N TYR A 13 -25.57 -1.64 -20.24
CA TYR A 13 -24.24 -2.24 -20.29
C TYR A 13 -23.57 -2.02 -21.65
N VAL A 14 -22.27 -1.71 -21.61
CA VAL A 14 -21.39 -1.57 -22.77
C VAL A 14 -20.28 -2.61 -22.69
N GLY A 15 -20.19 -3.47 -23.70
CA GLY A 15 -19.11 -4.45 -23.87
C GLY A 15 -18.25 -4.11 -25.08
N ILE A 16 -16.93 -4.02 -24.92
CA ILE A 16 -15.98 -3.87 -26.03
C ILE A 16 -15.11 -5.13 -26.08
N GLY A 17 -15.17 -5.89 -27.18
CA GLY A 17 -14.47 -7.18 -27.32
C GLY A 17 -15.02 -8.32 -26.44
N THR A 18 -16.20 -8.13 -25.83
CA THR A 18 -16.89 -9.14 -25.01
C THR A 18 -18.39 -9.10 -25.23
N ALA A 19 -19.01 -10.29 -25.31
CA ALA A 19 -20.46 -10.40 -25.43
C ALA A 19 -21.20 -10.39 -24.09
N ASN A 20 -20.47 -10.63 -22.99
CA ASN A 20 -21.02 -10.77 -21.65
C ASN A 20 -20.29 -9.76 -20.73
N PRO A 21 -20.67 -8.47 -20.76
CA PRO A 21 -20.09 -7.48 -19.87
C PRO A 21 -20.44 -7.84 -18.41
N LYS A 22 -19.43 -7.79 -17.53
CA LYS A 22 -19.58 -8.07 -16.09
C LYS A 22 -19.83 -6.80 -15.27
N GLU A 23 -19.39 -5.66 -15.82
CA GLU A 23 -19.58 -4.31 -15.28
C GLU A 23 -20.26 -3.43 -16.33
N LYS A 24 -20.80 -2.28 -15.90
CA LYS A 24 -21.46 -1.29 -16.79
C LYS A 24 -20.64 -0.96 -18.03
N LEU A 25 -19.32 -0.91 -17.89
CA LEU A 25 -18.37 -0.90 -19.00
C LEU A 25 -17.39 -2.06 -18.82
N SER A 26 -17.40 -3.02 -19.74
CA SER A 26 -16.43 -4.11 -19.78
C SER A 26 -15.61 -4.06 -21.06
N VAL A 27 -14.29 -4.05 -20.95
CA VAL A 27 -13.36 -4.02 -22.09
C VAL A 27 -12.47 -5.25 -22.03
N ASN A 28 -12.60 -6.14 -23.00
CA ASN A 28 -11.71 -7.29 -23.18
C ASN A 28 -10.55 -6.89 -24.12
N GLY A 29 -9.64 -6.08 -23.60
CA GLY A 29 -8.54 -5.50 -24.35
C GLY A 29 -7.88 -4.37 -23.58
N ASN A 30 -7.02 -3.60 -24.25
CA ASN A 30 -6.31 -2.49 -23.62
C ASN A 30 -7.11 -1.19 -23.71
N ILE A 31 -7.12 -0.43 -22.61
CA ILE A 31 -7.64 0.95 -22.58
C ILE A 31 -6.45 1.90 -22.61
N ARG A 32 -6.42 2.82 -23.58
CA ARG A 32 -5.46 3.93 -23.62
C ARG A 32 -6.23 5.23 -23.42
N SER A 33 -5.96 5.93 -22.32
CA SER A 33 -6.52 7.24 -22.03
C SER A 33 -5.41 8.25 -21.73
N LYS A 34 -5.74 9.55 -21.78
CA LYS A 34 -4.83 10.60 -21.29
C LYS A 34 -4.88 10.71 -19.77
N GLU A 35 -6.05 10.49 -19.19
CA GLU A 35 -6.32 10.61 -17.75
C GLU A 35 -7.46 9.67 -17.36
N VAL A 36 -7.43 9.18 -16.12
CA VAL A 36 -8.53 8.47 -15.48
C VAL A 36 -8.70 9.06 -14.09
N LYS A 37 -9.89 9.61 -13.80
CA LYS A 37 -10.26 10.05 -12.46
C LYS A 37 -11.10 8.95 -11.82
N VAL A 38 -10.62 8.41 -10.71
CA VAL A 38 -11.31 7.37 -9.94
C VAL A 38 -11.85 7.98 -8.66
N GLU A 39 -13.16 7.90 -8.47
CA GLU A 39 -13.83 8.47 -7.29
C GLU A 39 -13.96 7.38 -6.22
N ILE A 40 -13.09 7.43 -5.22
CA ILE A 40 -13.11 6.58 -4.04
C ILE A 40 -13.29 7.41 -2.77
N THR A 41 -13.90 6.81 -1.76
CA THR A 41 -14.12 7.41 -0.44
C THR A 41 -13.11 6.88 0.58
N ASN A 42 -12.96 7.62 1.69
CA ASN A 42 -12.13 7.25 2.84
C ASN A 42 -10.64 7.07 2.48
N TRP A 43 -9.98 8.16 2.07
CA TRP A 43 -8.52 8.17 1.90
C TRP A 43 -7.78 7.90 3.22
N PRO A 44 -6.58 7.31 3.17
CA PRO A 44 -5.92 6.71 4.33
C PRO A 44 -5.26 7.70 5.29
N ASP A 45 -5.47 9.01 5.13
CA ASP A 45 -4.92 10.08 5.98
C ASP A 45 -5.10 9.82 7.49
N TYR A 46 -6.11 9.03 7.87
CA TYR A 46 -6.32 8.54 9.22
C TYR A 46 -5.12 7.79 9.83
N VAL A 47 -4.14 7.35 9.04
CA VAL A 47 -2.89 6.72 9.51
C VAL A 47 -2.09 7.66 10.41
N PHE A 48 -2.25 8.98 10.26
CA PHE A 48 -1.55 9.98 11.06
C PHE A 48 -2.32 10.46 12.29
N GLU A 49 -3.53 9.95 12.54
CA GLU A 49 -4.31 10.29 13.73
C GLU A 49 -3.71 9.66 15.00
N GLU A 50 -3.89 10.33 16.14
CA GLU A 50 -3.26 9.92 17.41
C GLU A 50 -3.70 8.52 17.90
N ASP A 51 -4.90 8.08 17.52
CA ASP A 51 -5.45 6.78 17.90
C ASP A 51 -5.13 5.66 16.89
N TYR A 52 -4.40 5.97 15.81
CA TYR A 52 -4.01 4.99 14.82
C TYR A 52 -2.99 3.99 15.38
N LYS A 53 -3.41 2.72 15.45
CA LYS A 53 -2.58 1.63 15.97
C LYS A 53 -1.78 0.99 14.86
N ILE A 54 -0.61 1.56 14.56
CA ILE A 54 0.36 0.93 13.67
C ILE A 54 0.83 -0.41 14.27
N LYS A 55 0.95 -1.45 13.42
CA LYS A 55 1.49 -2.74 13.84
C LYS A 55 2.98 -2.57 14.22
N SER A 56 3.48 -3.35 15.17
CA SER A 56 4.94 -3.40 15.36
C SER A 56 5.62 -4.12 14.20
N LEU A 57 6.89 -3.79 13.93
CA LEU A 57 7.68 -4.44 12.87
C LEU A 57 7.82 -5.97 13.11
N ASP A 58 7.94 -6.42 14.36
CA ASP A 58 7.99 -7.85 14.69
C ASP A 58 6.70 -8.58 14.32
N ASN A 59 5.55 -7.98 14.64
CA ASN A 59 4.24 -8.55 14.29
C ASN A 59 4.01 -8.52 12.78
N LEU A 60 4.47 -7.47 12.10
CA LEU A 60 4.41 -7.37 10.65
C LEU A 60 5.30 -8.42 9.98
N GLU A 61 6.54 -8.63 10.47
CA GLU A 61 7.45 -9.65 9.98
C GLU A 61 6.84 -11.05 10.13
N LYS A 62 6.27 -11.36 11.30
CA LYS A 62 5.56 -12.62 11.54
C LYS A 62 4.43 -12.82 10.53
N TYR A 63 3.60 -11.80 10.32
CA TYR A 63 2.52 -11.84 9.35
C TYR A 63 3.04 -12.13 7.93
N ILE A 64 4.09 -11.43 7.49
CA ILE A 64 4.67 -11.61 6.15
C ILE A 64 5.26 -13.02 5.99
N LYS A 65 5.94 -13.54 7.01
CA LYS A 65 6.49 -14.91 6.97
C LYS A 65 5.41 -15.97 6.80
N GLU A 66 4.29 -15.81 7.51
CA GLU A 66 3.15 -16.72 7.49
C GLU A 66 2.31 -16.58 6.21
N ASN A 67 2.04 -15.35 5.76
CA ASN A 67 1.06 -15.07 4.71
C ASN A 67 1.68 -14.81 3.34
N LYS A 68 2.97 -14.49 3.25
CA LYS A 68 3.72 -14.16 2.01
C LYS A 68 3.21 -12.91 1.27
N HIS A 69 2.48 -12.03 1.95
CA HIS A 69 2.10 -10.71 1.46
C HIS A 69 1.91 -9.74 2.64
N LEU A 70 1.76 -8.45 2.34
CA LEU A 70 1.45 -7.44 3.35
C LEU A 70 -0.02 -7.54 3.79
N PRO A 71 -0.35 -7.18 5.05
CA PRO A 71 -1.74 -7.06 5.49
C PRO A 71 -2.54 -6.16 4.54
N GLU A 72 -3.79 -6.53 4.27
CA GLU A 72 -4.75 -5.81 3.41
C GLU A 72 -4.41 -5.78 1.92
N VAL A 73 -3.17 -6.10 1.52
CA VAL A 73 -2.81 -6.26 0.11
C VAL A 73 -3.35 -7.60 -0.40
N PRO A 74 -4.14 -7.62 -1.49
CA PRO A 74 -4.69 -8.85 -2.04
C PRO A 74 -3.59 -9.79 -2.52
N ARG A 75 -3.85 -11.09 -2.44
CA ARG A 75 -2.91 -12.12 -2.90
C ARG A 75 -2.89 -12.17 -4.42
N ALA A 76 -1.76 -12.60 -4.98
CA ALA A 76 -1.61 -12.78 -6.43
C ALA A 76 -2.72 -13.65 -7.05
N LYS A 77 -3.16 -14.70 -6.34
CA LYS A 77 -4.26 -15.55 -6.78
C LYS A 77 -5.59 -14.79 -6.87
N GLU A 78 -5.92 -13.96 -5.87
CA GLU A 78 -7.16 -13.18 -5.86
C GLU A 78 -7.18 -12.16 -7.00
N ILE A 79 -6.04 -11.52 -7.28
CA ILE A 79 -5.88 -10.59 -8.41
C ILE A 79 -6.03 -11.33 -9.75
N THR A 80 -5.49 -12.55 -9.84
CA THR A 80 -5.57 -13.37 -11.07
C THR A 80 -7.01 -13.82 -11.35
N ASP A 81 -7.73 -14.23 -10.29
CA ASP A 81 -9.08 -14.78 -10.42
C ASP A 81 -10.14 -13.68 -10.63
N ASN A 82 -9.99 -12.53 -9.96
CA ASN A 82 -11.04 -11.49 -9.90
C ASN A 82 -10.66 -10.17 -10.60
N GLY A 83 -9.39 -9.99 -10.98
CA GLY A 83 -8.87 -8.70 -11.42
C GLY A 83 -8.39 -7.81 -10.27
N LEU A 84 -7.96 -6.59 -10.61
CA LEU A 84 -7.45 -5.60 -9.67
C LEU A 84 -8.32 -4.34 -9.68
N ASP A 85 -8.88 -3.99 -8.53
CA ASP A 85 -9.53 -2.70 -8.34
C ASP A 85 -8.48 -1.60 -8.22
N LEU A 86 -8.26 -0.85 -9.31
CA LEU A 86 -7.21 0.17 -9.38
C LEU A 86 -7.34 1.25 -8.30
N GLY A 87 -8.57 1.69 -8.01
CA GLY A 87 -8.83 2.69 -6.97
C GLY A 87 -8.48 2.18 -5.58
N GLU A 88 -9.00 1.01 -5.21
CA GLU A 88 -8.77 0.43 -3.89
C GLU A 88 -7.31 0.03 -3.69
N MET A 89 -6.65 -0.50 -4.73
CA MET A 89 -5.22 -0.81 -4.66
C MET A 89 -4.37 0.45 -4.45
N ASN A 90 -4.67 1.56 -5.16
CA ASN A 90 -3.96 2.82 -4.94
C ASN A 90 -4.14 3.36 -3.52
N LYS A 91 -5.33 3.22 -2.95
CA LYS A 91 -5.61 3.57 -1.56
C LYS A 91 -4.82 2.71 -0.57
N ILE A 92 -4.80 1.39 -0.77
CA ILE A 92 -3.99 0.47 0.05
C ILE A 92 -2.51 0.83 -0.06
N LEU A 93 -2.00 1.09 -1.27
CA LEU A 93 -0.60 1.48 -1.48
C LEU A 93 -0.25 2.78 -0.75
N LEU A 94 -1.12 3.81 -0.82
CA LEU A 94 -0.90 5.05 -0.09
C LEU A 94 -0.86 4.81 1.42
N LYS A 95 -1.80 4.03 1.96
CA LYS A 95 -1.80 3.63 3.37
C LYS A 95 -0.47 2.98 3.77
N LYS A 96 0.09 2.10 2.92
CA LYS A 96 1.38 1.45 3.18
C LYS A 96 2.55 2.43 3.12
N ILE A 97 2.50 3.44 2.26
CA ILE A 97 3.51 4.51 2.22
C ILE A 97 3.47 5.34 3.50
N GLU A 98 2.28 5.65 4.01
CA GLU A 98 2.11 6.40 5.26
C GLU A 98 2.59 5.58 6.47
N GLU A 99 2.20 4.30 6.58
CA GLU A 99 2.71 3.37 7.59
C GLU A 99 4.25 3.27 7.54
N LEU A 100 4.83 3.14 6.34
CA LEU A 100 6.29 3.13 6.14
C LEU A 100 6.95 4.43 6.61
N THR A 101 6.31 5.56 6.38
CA THR A 101 6.81 6.87 6.83
C THR A 101 6.85 6.94 8.35
N LEU A 102 5.83 6.43 9.05
CA LEU A 102 5.82 6.33 10.51
C LEU A 102 6.96 5.45 11.05
N TYR A 103 7.20 4.28 10.43
CA TYR A 103 8.34 3.43 10.81
C TYR A 103 9.68 4.14 10.59
N LEU A 104 9.85 4.88 9.49
CA LEU A 104 11.08 5.61 9.21
C LEU A 104 11.33 6.73 10.22
N ILE A 105 10.28 7.45 10.63
CA ILE A 105 10.37 8.49 11.66
C ILE A 105 10.81 7.87 13.00
N ASP A 106 10.22 6.74 13.39
CA ASP A 106 10.57 6.02 14.62
C ASP A 106 12.01 5.48 14.59
N GLN A 107 12.42 4.90 13.46
CA GLN A 107 13.79 4.45 13.24
C GLN A 107 14.79 5.61 13.31
N ASN A 108 14.46 6.77 12.74
CA ASN A 108 15.33 7.94 12.81
C ASN A 108 15.50 8.46 14.24
N LYS A 109 14.43 8.46 15.05
CA LYS A 109 14.51 8.80 16.49
C LYS A 109 15.44 7.86 17.23
N THR A 110 15.27 6.55 17.02
CA THR A 110 16.14 5.51 17.61
C THR A 110 17.60 5.70 17.22
N LEU A 111 17.89 6.01 15.94
CA LEU A 111 19.25 6.27 15.46
C LEU A 111 19.89 7.49 16.15
N ILE A 112 19.14 8.58 16.33
CA ILE A 112 19.62 9.79 17.02
C ILE A 112 19.94 9.47 18.49
N GLU A 113 19.08 8.72 19.17
CA GLU A 113 19.31 8.30 20.56
C GLU A 113 20.56 7.43 20.69
N GLN A 114 20.74 6.46 19.79
CA GLN A 114 21.93 5.61 19.74
C GLN A 114 23.20 6.43 19.49
N GLN A 115 23.18 7.41 18.58
CA GLN A 115 24.31 8.29 18.33
C GLN A 115 24.67 9.11 19.58
N SER A 116 23.67 9.65 20.29
CA SER A 116 23.89 10.37 21.54
C SER A 116 24.53 9.48 22.62
N LEU A 117 24.07 8.24 22.75
CA LEU A 117 24.63 7.27 23.69
C LEU A 117 26.09 6.94 23.35
N LEU A 118 26.41 6.71 22.07
CA LEU A 118 27.77 6.43 21.61
C LEU A 118 28.73 7.59 21.92
N LEU A 119 28.28 8.84 21.78
CA LEU A 119 29.08 10.02 22.14
C LEU A 119 29.40 10.05 23.64
N LYS A 120 28.40 9.82 24.51
CA LYS A 120 28.61 9.76 25.96
C LYS A 120 29.58 8.66 26.37
N GLN A 121 29.40 7.46 25.80
CA GLN A 121 30.30 6.33 26.06
C GLN A 121 31.74 6.64 25.65
N ARG A 122 31.93 7.38 24.56
CA ARG A 122 33.26 7.82 24.12
C ARG A 122 33.90 8.80 25.10
N GLU A 123 33.15 9.79 25.58
CA GLU A 123 33.62 10.75 26.59
C GLU A 123 34.02 10.04 27.90
N ASP A 124 33.22 9.07 28.36
CA ASP A 124 33.51 8.26 29.54
C ASP A 124 34.81 7.46 29.37
N ILE A 125 35.00 6.82 28.21
CA ILE A 125 36.23 6.08 27.89
C ILE A 125 37.46 6.99 27.89
N ASP A 126 37.35 8.19 27.31
CA ASP A 126 38.46 9.13 27.25
C ASP A 126 38.84 9.67 28.64
N THR A 127 37.85 9.88 29.52
CA THR A 127 38.05 10.29 30.91
C THR A 127 38.73 9.18 31.74
N LEU A 128 38.33 7.92 31.54
CA LEU A 128 38.95 6.78 32.23
C LEU A 128 40.41 6.55 31.78
N LYS A 129 40.71 6.81 30.51
CA LYS A 129 42.09 6.71 29.97
C LYS A 129 43.01 7.81 30.46
N SER A 130 42.50 9.04 30.60
CA SER A 130 43.30 10.18 31.08
C SER A 130 43.55 10.15 32.60
N SER A 131 42.74 9.39 33.34
CA SER A 131 42.87 9.20 34.78
C SER A 131 43.87 8.10 35.17
N LYS A 132 44.63 7.54 34.22
CA LYS A 132 45.52 6.40 34.38
C LYS A 132 46.93 6.72 33.90
#